data_AF-A0A4V2SD06-F1
#
_entry.id   AF-A0A4V2SD06-F1
#
_cell.length_a   1.000
_cell.length_b   1.000
_cell.length_c   1.000
_cell.angle_alpha   90.00
_cell.angle_beta   90.00
_cell.angle_gamma   90.00
#
_symmetry.space_group_name_H-M   'P 1'
#
loop_
_entity.id
_entity.type
_entity.pdbx_description
1 polymer ?
#
loop_
_entity_poly.entity_id
_entity_poly.type
_entity_poly.pdbx_seq_one_letter_code
_entity_poly.pdbx_strand_id
1 'polypeptide(L)'
;MFSLILKCLLGAVAVLLIALLSKSRNFFIAGLVPLFPTFALIAHYIVGTERSAADLQVTALFGLWSLVPYAIYLLAVYALSPRLTLAPTLGLATLAWLAAAGVLLAAWTRWYPSGA
;
A
#
# COMPACT_ATOMS: atom_id res chain seq x y z
N MET A 1 0.27 -0.97 26.70
CA MET A 1 -0.91 -1.80 26.34
C MET A 1 -2.02 -1.00 25.67
N PHE A 2 -2.46 0.14 26.22
CA PHE A 2 -3.50 0.99 25.61
C PHE A 2 -3.23 1.38 24.14
N SER A 3 -1.99 1.80 23.81
CA SER A 3 -1.59 2.11 22.43
C SER A 3 -1.76 0.92 21.46
N LEU A 4 -1.51 -0.30 21.93
CA LEU A 4 -1.65 -1.51 21.11
C LEU A 4 -3.13 -1.83 20.86
N ILE A 5 -3.97 -1.72 21.90
CA ILE A 5 -5.42 -1.91 21.81
C ILE A 5 -6.03 -0.94 20.79
N LEU A 6 -5.64 0.34 20.83
CA LEU A 6 -6.16 1.36 19.91
C LEU A 6 -5.78 1.07 18.44
N LYS A 7 -4.53 0.64 18.19
CA LYS A 7 -4.07 0.26 16.85
C LYS A 7 -4.82 -0.96 16.30
N CYS A 8 -5.05 -1.98 17.15
CA CYS A 8 -5.85 -3.15 16.77
C CYS A 8 -7.32 -2.77 16.46
N LEU A 9 -7.91 -1.87 17.26
CA LEU A 9 -9.28 -1.42 17.06
C LEU A 9 -9.43 -0.66 15.73
N LEU A 10 -8.45 0.17 15.35
CA LEU A 10 -8.44 0.84 14.04
C LEU A 10 -8.43 -0.17 12.88
N GLY A 11 -7.63 -1.24 12.98
CA GLY A 11 -7.64 -2.33 12.01
C GLY A 11 -9.00 -3.02 11.93
N ALA A 12 -9.61 -3.32 13.07
CA ALA A 12 -10.94 -3.94 13.12
C ALA A 12 -12.03 -3.05 12.50
N VAL A 13 -12.00 -1.74 12.76
CA VAL A 13 -12.92 -0.77 12.14
C VAL A 13 -12.73 -0.73 10.64
N ALA A 14 -11.48 -0.69 10.14
CA ALA A 14 -11.22 -0.71 8.70
C ALA A 14 -11.77 -1.99 8.03
N VAL A 15 -11.55 -3.16 8.64
CA VAL A 15 -12.08 -4.44 8.14
C VAL A 15 -13.61 -4.46 8.15
N LEU A 16 -14.23 -3.96 9.23
CA LEU A 16 -15.68 -3.84 9.33
C LEU A 16 -16.24 -2.93 8.23
N LEU A 17 -15.62 -1.76 8.00
CA LEU A 17 -16.02 -0.84 6.93
C LEU A 17 -15.91 -1.49 5.55
N ILE A 18 -14.81 -2.21 5.27
CA ILE A 18 -14.65 -2.97 4.03
C ILE A 18 -15.78 -3.99 3.88
N ALA A 19 -16.09 -4.74 4.94
CA ALA A 19 -17.14 -5.77 4.92
C ALA A 19 -18.55 -5.21 4.74
N LEU A 20 -18.84 -4.03 5.29
CA LEU A 20 -20.12 -3.33 5.11
C LEU A 20 -20.22 -2.73 3.70
N LEU A 21 -19.17 -2.04 3.24
CA LEU A 21 -19.14 -1.38 1.94
C LEU A 21 -19.18 -2.39 0.78
N SER A 22 -18.53 -3.55 0.91
CA SER A 22 -18.51 -4.59 -0.12
C SER A 22 -19.89 -5.20 -0.40
N LYS A 23 -20.83 -5.09 0.53
CA LYS A 23 -22.22 -5.55 0.38
C LYS A 23 -23.17 -4.46 -0.13
N SER A 24 -22.69 -3.23 -0.30
CA SER A 24 -23.49 -2.10 -0.78
C SER A 24 -23.59 -2.08 -2.31
N ARG A 25 -24.50 -1.27 -2.85
CA ARG A 25 -24.60 -1.00 -4.30
C ARG A 25 -23.30 -0.43 -4.89
N ASN A 26 -22.50 0.24 -4.06
CA ASN A 26 -21.23 0.86 -4.44
C ASN A 26 -20.05 0.05 -3.88
N PHE A 27 -20.06 -1.28 -4.06
CA PHE A 27 -19.06 -2.19 -3.50
C PHE A 27 -17.61 -1.81 -3.80
N PHE A 28 -17.35 -1.15 -4.94
CA PHE A 28 -16.01 -0.68 -5.33
C PHE A 28 -15.42 0.34 -4.34
N ILE A 29 -16.25 1.06 -3.57
CA ILE A 29 -15.79 1.97 -2.51
C ILE A 29 -15.03 1.21 -1.41
N ALA A 30 -15.30 -0.08 -1.21
CA ALA A 30 -14.53 -0.90 -0.30
C ALA A 30 -13.04 -0.94 -0.67
N GLY A 31 -12.69 -0.72 -1.95
CA GLY A 31 -11.31 -0.59 -2.41
C GLY A 31 -10.63 0.73 -2.01
N LEU A 32 -11.38 1.78 -1.65
CA LEU A 32 -10.82 3.05 -1.17
C LEU A 32 -10.41 3.00 0.30
N VAL A 33 -11.10 2.20 1.12
CA VAL A 33 -10.80 2.07 2.56
C VAL A 33 -9.33 1.70 2.83
N PRO A 34 -8.74 0.68 2.17
CA PRO A 34 -7.33 0.35 2.38
C PRO A 34 -6.35 1.38 1.82
N LEU A 35 -6.79 2.33 0.97
CA LEU A 35 -5.95 3.43 0.48
C LEU A 35 -5.79 4.56 1.51
N PHE A 36 -6.49 4.51 2.63
CA PHE A 36 -6.33 5.50 3.68
C PHE A 36 -4.86 5.52 4.16
N PRO A 37 -4.17 6.67 4.16
CA PRO A 37 -2.71 6.73 4.23
C PRO A 37 -2.16 6.57 5.65
N THR A 38 -2.73 5.70 6.49
CA THR A 38 -2.30 5.54 7.90
C THR A 38 -0.82 5.21 8.01
N PHE A 39 -0.35 4.19 7.28
CA PHE A 39 1.06 3.80 7.33
C PHE A 39 1.96 4.87 6.72
N ALA A 40 1.51 5.55 5.66
CA ALA A 40 2.26 6.66 5.08
C ALA A 40 2.36 7.84 6.05
N LEU A 41 1.29 8.17 6.79
CA LEU A 41 1.29 9.20 7.81
C LEU A 41 2.28 8.87 8.93
N ILE A 42 2.29 7.62 9.40
CA ILE A 42 3.27 7.17 10.40
C ILE A 42 4.70 7.29 9.86
N ALA A 43 4.96 6.85 8.62
CA ALA A 43 6.28 6.95 8.00
C ALA A 43 6.73 8.40 7.85
N HIS A 44 5.85 9.28 7.35
CA HIS A 44 6.13 10.71 7.19
C HIS A 44 6.35 11.41 8.53
N TYR A 45 5.59 11.03 9.57
CA TYR A 45 5.81 11.57 10.91
C TYR A 45 7.19 11.18 11.45
N ILE A 46 7.52 9.88 11.40
CA ILE A 46 8.83 9.38 11.87
C ILE A 46 9.97 10.05 11.11
N VAL A 47 9.93 10.04 9.78
CA VAL A 47 10.98 10.68 8.95
C VAL A 47 11.03 12.19 9.20
N GLY A 48 9.88 12.87 9.28
CA GLY A 48 9.83 14.31 9.56
C GLY A 48 10.36 14.70 10.94
N THR A 49 10.35 13.78 11.91
CA THR A 49 10.92 14.01 13.25
C THR A 49 12.37 13.56 13.41
N GLU A 50 12.80 12.54 12.66
CA GLU A 50 14.12 11.91 12.83
C GLU A 50 15.12 12.29 11.73
N ARG A 51 14.66 12.88 10.62
CA ARG A 51 15.47 13.19 9.42
C ARG A 51 15.23 14.63 8.95
N SER A 52 15.90 15.02 7.87
CA SER A 52 15.75 16.36 7.31
C SER A 52 14.42 16.52 6.56
N ALA A 53 13.99 17.76 6.35
CA ALA A 53 12.84 18.05 5.50
C ALA A 53 13.04 17.56 4.04
N ALA A 54 14.29 17.52 3.57
CA ALA A 54 14.62 16.96 2.26
C ALA A 54 14.39 15.44 2.22
N ASP A 55 14.75 14.72 3.28
CA ASP A 55 14.50 13.27 3.39
C ASP A 55 13.00 12.96 3.42
N LEU A 56 12.20 13.83 4.06
CA LEU A 56 10.74 13.73 4.04
C LEU A 56 10.19 13.91 2.61
N GLN A 57 10.72 14.86 1.83
CA GLN A 57 10.33 15.05 0.42
C GLN A 57 10.68 13.83 -0.43
N VAL A 58 11.88 13.27 -0.26
CA VAL A 58 12.31 12.05 -0.95
C VAL A 58 11.43 10.86 -0.55
N THR A 59 11.05 10.75 0.72
CA THR A 59 10.15 9.70 1.22
C THR A 59 8.75 9.82 0.59
N ALA A 60 8.20 11.03 0.54
CA ALA A 60 6.91 11.28 -0.11
C ALA A 60 6.97 10.99 -1.62
N LEU A 61 8.06 11.37 -2.29
CA LEU A 61 8.27 11.10 -3.70
C LEU A 61 8.38 9.59 -3.96
N PHE A 62 9.14 8.86 -3.14
CA PHE A 62 9.16 7.39 -3.19
C PHE A 62 7.76 6.80 -2.98
N GLY A 63 6.98 7.38 -2.05
CA GLY A 63 5.57 7.03 -1.84
C GLY A 63 4.73 7.17 -3.11
N LEU A 64 4.92 8.22 -3.90
CA LEU A 64 4.24 8.37 -5.20
C LEU A 64 4.66 7.28 -6.19
N TRP A 65 5.96 6.98 -6.30
CA TRP A 65 6.44 5.89 -7.15
C TRP A 65 5.95 4.51 -6.70
N SER A 66 5.72 4.32 -5.40
CA SER A 66 5.18 3.07 -4.84
C SER A 66 3.74 2.77 -5.27
N LEU A 67 3.04 3.76 -5.85
CA LEU A 67 1.74 3.53 -6.50
C LEU A 67 1.86 2.64 -7.75
N VAL A 68 3.03 2.58 -8.39
CA VAL A 68 3.25 1.75 -9.58
C VAL A 68 3.11 0.25 -9.27
N PRO A 69 3.81 -0.32 -8.25
CA PRO A 69 3.54 -1.68 -7.78
C PRO A 69 2.06 -1.95 -7.49
N TYR A 70 1.36 -1.02 -6.83
CA TYR A 70 -0.06 -1.16 -6.52
C TYR A 70 -0.95 -1.15 -7.78
N ALA A 71 -0.66 -0.29 -8.75
CA ALA A 71 -1.33 -0.29 -10.04
C ALA A 71 -1.15 -1.62 -10.77
N ILE A 72 0.07 -2.19 -10.76
CA ILE A 72 0.37 -3.51 -11.33
C ILE A 72 -0.43 -4.60 -10.64
N TYR A 73 -0.53 -4.58 -9.31
CA TYR A 73 -1.38 -5.49 -8.55
C TYR A 73 -2.85 -5.42 -9.00
N LEU A 74 -3.43 -4.22 -9.08
CA LEU A 74 -4.81 -4.04 -9.50
C LEU A 74 -5.05 -4.49 -10.94
N LEU A 75 -4.13 -4.19 -11.85
CA LEU A 75 -4.19 -4.65 -13.23
C LEU A 75 -4.14 -6.18 -13.31
N ALA A 76 -3.29 -6.83 -12.50
CA ALA A 76 -3.22 -8.28 -12.44
C ALA A 76 -4.52 -8.89 -11.91
N VAL A 77 -5.10 -8.35 -10.84
CA VAL A 77 -6.42 -8.79 -10.34
C VAL A 77 -7.50 -8.63 -11.41
N TYR A 78 -7.55 -7.46 -12.07
CA TYR A 78 -8.52 -7.18 -13.12
C TYR A 78 -8.39 -8.15 -14.31
N ALA A 79 -7.17 -8.38 -14.80
CA ALA A 79 -6.92 -9.22 -15.97
C ALA A 79 -7.05 -10.72 -15.70
N LEU A 80 -6.74 -11.18 -14.48
CA LEU A 80 -6.75 -12.60 -14.12
C LEU A 80 -8.08 -13.08 -13.54
N SER A 81 -8.87 -12.19 -12.91
CA SER A 81 -10.14 -12.56 -12.27
C SER A 81 -11.18 -13.25 -13.17
N PRO A 82 -11.26 -13.02 -14.50
CA PRO A 82 -12.18 -13.78 -15.35
C PRO A 82 -11.66 -15.18 -15.72
N ARG A 83 -10.36 -15.46 -15.49
CA ARG A 83 -9.67 -16.66 -15.98
C ARG A 83 -9.33 -17.64 -14.86
N LEU A 84 -9.15 -17.15 -13.64
CA LEU A 84 -8.67 -17.92 -12.50
C LEU A 84 -9.62 -17.80 -11.31
N THR A 85 -9.57 -18.77 -10.39
CA THR A 85 -10.26 -18.66 -9.10
C THR A 85 -9.59 -17.59 -8.21
N LEU A 86 -10.26 -17.22 -7.11
CA LEU A 86 -9.81 -16.10 -6.25
C LEU A 86 -8.40 -16.30 -5.69
N ALA A 87 -8.11 -17.46 -5.12
CA ALA A 87 -6.81 -17.74 -4.50
C ALA A 87 -5.62 -17.56 -5.47
N PRO A 88 -5.59 -18.21 -6.66
CA PRO A 88 -4.51 -17.99 -7.62
C PRO A 88 -4.50 -16.57 -8.21
N THR A 89 -5.65 -15.91 -8.37
CA THR A 89 -5.71 -14.50 -8.79
C THR A 89 -4.96 -13.60 -7.82
N LEU A 90 -5.27 -13.70 -6.52
CA LEU A 90 -4.61 -12.91 -5.48
C LEU A 90 -3.13 -13.30 -5.33
N GLY A 91 -2.81 -14.59 -5.41
CA GLY A 91 -1.43 -15.08 -5.35
C GLY A 91 -0.55 -14.52 -6.46
N LEU A 92 -0.98 -14.64 -7.72
CA LEU A 92 -0.25 -14.12 -8.87
C LEU A 92 -0.16 -12.59 -8.88
N ALA A 93 -1.25 -11.89 -8.51
CA ALA A 93 -1.22 -10.44 -8.39
C ALA A 93 -0.23 -9.97 -7.32
N THR A 94 -0.14 -10.69 -6.19
CA THR A 94 0.84 -10.42 -5.14
C THR A 94 2.28 -10.67 -5.62
N LEU A 95 2.51 -11.72 -6.40
CA LEU A 95 3.83 -11.97 -7.01
C LEU A 95 4.22 -10.86 -8.00
N ALA A 96 3.28 -10.41 -8.83
CA ALA A 96 3.51 -9.29 -9.74
C ALA A 96 3.84 -7.99 -8.99
N TRP A 97 3.13 -7.74 -7.88
CA TRP A 97 3.44 -6.64 -6.97
C TRP A 97 4.85 -6.75 -6.38
N LEU A 98 5.24 -7.92 -5.86
CA LEU A 98 6.56 -8.16 -5.27
C LEU A 98 7.67 -7.92 -6.29
N ALA A 99 7.50 -8.41 -7.52
CA ALA A 99 8.45 -8.18 -8.61
C ALA A 99 8.58 -6.69 -8.93
N ALA A 100 7.46 -5.98 -9.09
CA ALA A 100 7.44 -4.56 -9.38
C ALA A 100 8.05 -3.71 -8.26
N ALA A 101 7.72 -4.02 -7.00
CA ALA A 101 8.29 -3.37 -5.82
C ALA A 101 9.80 -3.62 -5.72
N GLY A 102 10.25 -4.85 -5.99
CA GLY A 102 11.67 -5.19 -6.04
C GLY A 102 12.44 -4.40 -7.11
N VAL A 103 11.87 -4.30 -8.32
CA VAL A 103 12.45 -3.47 -9.40
C VAL A 103 12.48 -2.01 -9.01
N LEU A 104 11.40 -1.48 -8.43
CA LEU A 104 11.33 -0.09 -7.98
C LEU A 104 12.41 0.20 -6.92
N LEU A 105 12.56 -0.67 -5.92
CA LEU A 105 13.59 -0.52 -4.88
C LEU A 105 15.01 -0.60 -5.46
N ALA A 106 15.25 -1.53 -6.39
CA ALA A 106 16.56 -1.67 -7.04
C ALA A 106 16.89 -0.46 -7.93
N ALA A 107 15.91 0.12 -8.62
CA ALA A 107 16.09 1.34 -9.39
C ALA A 107 16.29 2.55 -8.47
N TRP A 108 15.49 2.65 -7.41
CA TRP A 108 15.54 3.76 -6.47
C TRP A 108 16.88 3.85 -5.75
N THR A 109 17.41 2.73 -5.24
CA THR A 109 18.71 2.68 -4.56
C THR A 109 19.89 2.98 -5.49
N ARG A 110 19.72 2.85 -6.81
CA ARG A 110 20.72 3.27 -7.81
C ARG A 110 20.67 4.77 -8.09
N TRP A 111 19.48 5.37 -8.11
CA TRP A 111 19.29 6.80 -8.39
C TRP A 111 19.45 7.68 -7.15
N TYR A 112 19.08 7.15 -5.99
CA TYR A 112 19.31 7.71 -4.66
C TYR A 112 20.18 6.74 -3.85
N PRO A 113 21.49 6.64 -4.15
CA PRO A 113 22.41 5.90 -3.29
C PRO A 113 22.36 6.54 -1.91
N SER A 114 22.07 5.75 -0.88
CA SER A 114 22.14 6.20 0.51
C SER A 114 23.59 6.51 0.87
N GLY A 115 24.07 7.72 0.55
CA GLY A 115 25.44 8.14 0.87
C GLY A 115 25.92 9.40 0.14
N ALA A 116 25.58 10.56 0.69
CA ALA A 116 26.54 11.57 1.16
C ALA A 116 25.95 12.26 2.39
#